data_AF-A0A7J2JKG1-F1
#
_entry.id   AF-A0A7J2JKG1-F1
#
_cell.length_a   1.000
_cell.length_b   1.000
_cell.length_c   1.000
_cell.angle_alpha   90.00
_cell.angle_beta   90.00
_cell.angle_gamma   90.00
#
_symmetry.space_group_name_H-M   'P 1'
#
loop_
_entity.id
_entity.type
_entity.pdbx_description
1 polymer ?
#
loop_
_entity_poly.entity_id
_entity_poly.type
_entity_poly.pdbx_seq_one_letter_code
_entity_poly.pdbx_strand_id
1 'polypeptide(L)'
;MAEIRIAIAGVGNCTSSLVQGRYYYQNLEPKEGEVIPGLMHPVIGDYKVSDIVPVVAFDIDERKVGKDLSEAIWAPPNCTQKFSDVPYLGVKVLMGPVLDGVTEHLKRYVKVSSEKEIDDVDKVAEILKE
;
A
#
# COMPACT_ATOMS: atom_id res chain seq x y z
N MET A 1 9.23 -11.94 -14.90
CA MET A 1 8.82 -12.86 -13.80
C MET A 1 7.37 -12.57 -13.48
N ALA A 2 6.66 -13.48 -12.82
CA ALA A 2 5.26 -13.27 -12.49
C ALA A 2 5.13 -12.24 -11.35
N GLU A 3 4.29 -11.23 -11.54
CA GLU A 3 4.00 -10.21 -10.54
C GLU A 3 2.85 -10.66 -9.62
N ILE A 4 2.95 -10.35 -8.33
CA ILE A 4 1.83 -10.42 -7.39
C ILE A 4 1.20 -9.03 -7.33
N ARG A 5 0.16 -8.83 -8.15
CA ARG A 5 -0.58 -7.57 -8.19
C ARG A 5 -1.52 -7.47 -7.01
N ILE A 6 -1.41 -6.39 -6.25
CA ILE A 6 -2.24 -6.18 -5.05
C ILE A 6 -3.03 -4.88 -5.12
N ALA A 7 -4.26 -4.93 -4.61
CA ALA A 7 -4.99 -3.75 -4.17
C ALA A 7 -4.77 -3.51 -2.67
N ILE A 8 -4.79 -2.25 -2.27
CA ILE A 8 -4.62 -1.84 -0.87
C ILE A 8 -5.88 -1.13 -0.40
N ALA A 9 -6.53 -1.67 0.63
CA ALA A 9 -7.63 -1.00 1.32
C ALA A 9 -7.13 -0.42 2.66
N GLY A 10 -6.98 0.91 2.71
CA GLY A 10 -6.42 1.65 3.83
C GLY A 10 -4.90 1.85 3.68
N VAL A 11 -4.48 3.11 3.56
CA VAL A 11 -3.08 3.49 3.40
C VAL A 11 -2.50 3.90 4.76
N GLY A 12 -2.52 2.97 5.72
CA GLY A 12 -2.02 3.17 7.08
C GLY A 12 -0.52 2.89 7.26
N ASN A 13 -0.07 2.81 8.51
CA ASN A 13 1.30 2.43 8.86
C ASN A 13 1.69 1.05 8.31
N CYS A 14 0.79 0.07 8.32
CA CYS A 14 1.06 -1.26 7.74
C CYS A 14 1.36 -1.16 6.25
N THR A 15 0.58 -0.38 5.51
CA THR A 15 0.81 -0.11 4.09
C THR A 15 2.13 0.60 3.86
N SER A 16 2.46 1.60 4.68
CA SER A 16 3.74 2.28 4.60
C SER A 16 4.92 1.32 4.82
N SER A 17 4.85 0.44 5.81
CA SER A 17 5.89 -0.58 6.05
C SER A 17 5.95 -1.63 4.92
N LEU A 18 4.81 -2.04 4.34
CA LEU A 18 4.77 -2.99 3.23
C LEU A 18 5.45 -2.42 1.98
N VAL A 19 5.08 -1.18 1.60
CA VAL A 19 5.63 -0.52 0.41
C VAL A 19 7.12 -0.27 0.61
N GLN A 20 7.55 0.23 1.78
CA GLN A 20 8.97 0.37 2.09
C GLN A 20 9.71 -0.98 2.07
N GLY A 21 9.12 -2.02 2.64
CA GLY A 21 9.68 -3.37 2.69
C GLY A 21 9.98 -3.93 1.31
N ARG A 22 9.06 -3.76 0.37
CA ARG A 22 9.26 -4.13 -1.04
C ARG A 22 10.56 -3.56 -1.60
N TYR A 23 10.80 -2.26 -1.40
CA TYR A 23 11.99 -1.57 -1.91
C TYR A 23 13.25 -1.88 -1.09
N TYR A 24 13.09 -2.09 0.21
CA TYR A 24 14.19 -2.48 1.10
C TYR A 24 14.79 -3.83 0.67
N TYR A 25 13.94 -4.80 0.33
CA TYR A 25 14.35 -6.14 -0.10
C TYR A 25 14.48 -6.30 -1.62
N GLN A 26 14.46 -5.20 -2.41
CA GLN A 26 14.37 -5.32 -3.88
C GLN A 26 15.59 -5.99 -4.55
N ASN A 27 16.77 -5.85 -3.94
CA ASN A 27 18.03 -6.42 -4.40
C ASN A 27 18.46 -7.62 -3.55
N LEU A 28 17.52 -8.21 -2.80
CA LEU A 28 17.80 -9.34 -1.94
C LEU A 28 18.05 -10.59 -2.78
N GLU A 29 19.26 -11.14 -2.66
CA GLU A 29 19.65 -12.44 -3.24
C GLU A 29 19.98 -13.40 -2.09
N PRO A 30 18.96 -14.10 -1.54
CA PRO A 30 19.13 -14.92 -0.36
C PRO A 30 20.00 -16.14 -0.67
N LYS A 31 20.97 -16.42 0.20
CA LYS A 31 21.75 -17.66 0.14
C LYS A 31 20.99 -18.80 0.83
N GLU A 32 21.27 -20.03 0.42
CA GLU A 32 20.71 -21.22 1.06
C GLU A 32 20.98 -21.19 2.58
N GLY A 33 19.93 -21.30 3.38
CA GLY A 33 20.00 -21.25 4.85
C GLY A 33 20.23 -19.86 5.47
N GLU A 34 20.25 -18.78 4.68
CA GLU A 34 20.38 -17.42 5.20
C GLU A 34 19.11 -16.99 5.93
N VAL A 35 19.28 -16.55 7.19
CA VAL A 35 18.17 -16.02 8.00
C VAL A 35 18.05 -14.53 7.75
N ILE A 36 16.91 -14.11 7.23
CA ILE A 36 16.62 -12.69 6.97
C ILE A 36 15.61 -12.20 8.00
N PRO A 37 15.94 -11.18 8.81
CA PRO A 37 15.03 -10.66 9.82
C PRO A 37 13.67 -10.28 9.24
N GLY A 38 12.59 -10.81 9.83
CA GLY A 38 11.22 -10.54 9.42
C GLY A 38 10.69 -11.40 8.26
N LEU A 39 11.55 -12.19 7.60
CA LEU A 39 11.15 -13.08 6.50
C LEU A 39 11.45 -14.53 6.88
N MET A 40 10.41 -15.32 7.12
CA MET A 40 10.56 -16.77 7.29
C MET A 40 11.07 -17.43 6.00
N HIS A 41 10.57 -16.95 4.86
CA HIS A 41 10.95 -17.39 3.53
C HIS A 41 11.13 -16.15 2.65
N PRO A 42 12.36 -15.85 2.19
CA PRO A 42 12.60 -14.72 1.29
C PRO A 42 12.06 -14.96 -0.12
N VAL A 43 11.82 -16.22 -0.47
CA VAL A 43 11.17 -16.67 -1.71
C VAL A 43 10.13 -17.72 -1.35
N ILE A 44 8.90 -17.56 -1.84
CA ILE A 44 7.82 -18.55 -1.69
C ILE A 44 7.39 -19.01 -3.08
N GLY A 45 7.61 -20.28 -3.40
CA GLY A 45 7.54 -20.74 -4.79
C GLY A 45 8.58 -20.00 -5.62
N ASP A 46 8.14 -19.31 -6.67
CA ASP A 46 8.99 -18.47 -7.52
C ASP A 46 8.86 -16.96 -7.22
N TYR A 47 8.16 -16.60 -6.14
CA TYR A 47 7.88 -15.20 -5.79
C TYR A 47 8.84 -14.65 -4.73
N LYS A 48 9.53 -13.57 -5.07
CA LYS A 48 10.33 -12.73 -4.17
C LYS A 48 9.45 -11.63 -3.56
N VAL A 49 9.94 -11.00 -2.48
CA VAL A 49 9.28 -9.83 -1.88
C VAL A 49 9.14 -8.67 -2.88
N SER A 50 10.09 -8.51 -3.80
CA SER A 50 10.07 -7.50 -4.86
C SER A 50 8.96 -7.71 -5.90
N ASP A 51 8.40 -8.93 -5.99
CA ASP A 51 7.34 -9.25 -6.94
C ASP A 51 5.96 -8.76 -6.48
N ILE A 52 5.84 -8.25 -5.24
CA ILE A 52 4.60 -7.64 -4.73
C ILE A 52 4.47 -6.24 -5.34
N VAL A 53 3.49 -6.03 -6.22
CA VAL A 53 3.29 -4.78 -6.95
C VAL A 53 1.91 -4.21 -6.62
N PRO A 54 1.82 -3.11 -5.84
CA PRO A 54 0.58 -2.36 -5.69
C PRO A 54 0.15 -1.80 -7.05
N VAL A 55 -1.09 -2.04 -7.44
CA VAL A 55 -1.68 -1.49 -8.69
C VAL A 55 -2.76 -0.44 -8.41
N VAL A 56 -3.39 -0.51 -7.23
CA VAL A 56 -4.38 0.46 -6.77
C VAL A 56 -4.41 0.53 -5.26
N ALA A 57 -4.72 1.70 -4.71
CA ALA A 57 -4.94 1.89 -3.29
C ALA A 57 -6.22 2.68 -3.02
N PHE A 58 -6.81 2.46 -1.86
CA PHE A 58 -8.01 3.13 -1.39
C PHE A 58 -7.76 3.69 0.01
N ASP A 59 -8.21 4.92 0.24
CA ASP A 59 -8.28 5.52 1.56
C ASP A 59 -9.47 6.49 1.58
N ILE A 60 -9.75 7.06 2.73
CA ILE A 60 -10.80 8.06 2.92
C ILE A 60 -10.25 9.40 3.41
N ASP A 61 -9.00 9.42 3.88
CA ASP A 61 -8.37 10.61 4.42
C ASP A 61 -8.02 11.59 3.30
N GLU A 62 -8.48 12.84 3.42
CA GLU A 62 -8.22 13.89 2.43
C GLU A 62 -6.73 14.13 2.16
N ARG A 63 -5.85 13.78 3.10
CA ARG A 63 -4.40 13.93 2.93
C ARG A 63 -3.79 12.83 2.07
N LYS A 64 -4.52 11.75 1.80
CA LYS A 64 -4.07 10.56 1.08
C LYS A 64 -4.79 10.41 -0.25
N VAL A 65 -6.11 10.60 -0.25
CA VAL A 65 -6.96 10.50 -1.45
C VAL A 65 -6.45 11.45 -2.54
N GLY A 66 -6.36 10.94 -3.76
CA GLY A 66 -5.93 11.67 -4.95
C GLY A 66 -4.41 11.71 -5.17
N LYS A 67 -3.60 11.34 -4.17
CA LYS A 67 -2.13 11.31 -4.27
C LYS A 67 -1.63 9.99 -4.85
N ASP A 68 -0.36 9.99 -5.24
CA ASP A 68 0.36 8.75 -5.50
C ASP A 68 0.62 8.00 -4.20
N LEU A 69 0.59 6.67 -4.26
CA LEU A 69 0.82 5.80 -3.11
C LEU A 69 2.20 6.06 -2.47
N SER A 70 3.24 6.39 -3.26
CA SER A 70 4.56 6.77 -2.73
C SER A 70 4.53 8.00 -1.82
N GLU A 71 3.56 8.88 -1.99
CA GLU A 71 3.39 10.09 -1.18
C GLU A 71 2.43 9.83 -0.01
N ALA A 72 1.33 9.13 -0.28
CA ALA A 72 0.27 8.88 0.69
C ALA A 72 0.74 8.04 1.88
N ILE A 73 1.71 7.14 1.70
CA ILE A 73 2.28 6.34 2.80
C ILE A 73 2.96 7.18 3.88
N TRP A 74 3.35 8.42 3.56
CA TRP A 74 3.98 9.37 4.48
C TRP A 74 3.00 10.40 5.05
N ALA A 75 1.76 10.43 4.56
CA ALA A 75 0.77 11.38 5.03
C ALA A 75 0.34 11.03 6.47
N PRO A 76 0.30 12.01 7.39
CA PRO A 76 -0.25 11.81 8.73
C PRO A 76 -1.67 11.19 8.67
N PRO A 77 -2.08 10.39 9.67
CA PRO A 77 -1.39 10.11 10.92
C PRO A 77 -0.36 8.98 10.82
N ASN A 78 0.03 8.57 9.60
CA ASN A 78 1.11 7.60 9.46
C ASN A 78 2.39 8.16 10.10
N CYS A 79 3.07 7.30 10.85
CA CYS A 79 4.22 7.63 11.68
C CYS A 79 5.19 6.45 11.80
N THR A 80 5.05 5.43 10.95
CA THR A 80 6.00 4.31 10.90
C THR A 80 7.41 4.84 10.63
N GLN A 81 8.42 4.12 11.12
CA GLN A 81 9.81 4.47 10.87
C GLN A 81 10.09 4.42 9.35
N LYS A 82 10.81 5.43 8.85
CA LYS A 82 11.35 5.40 7.49
C LYS A 82 12.62 4.54 7.48
N PHE A 83 12.58 3.40 6.80
CA PHE A 83 13.71 2.48 6.65
C PHE A 83 14.07 2.16 5.20
N SER A 84 13.28 2.66 4.24
CA SER A 84 13.58 2.59 2.81
C SER A 84 13.03 3.79 2.07
N ASP A 85 13.68 4.18 0.98
CA ASP A 85 13.14 5.14 0.03
C ASP A 85 12.18 4.46 -0.93
N VAL A 86 11.12 5.16 -1.31
CA VAL A 86 10.07 4.66 -2.20
C VAL A 86 10.01 5.59 -3.42
N PRO A 87 10.26 5.10 -4.64
CA PRO A 87 10.11 5.91 -5.85
C PRO A 87 8.64 6.21 -6.13
N TYR A 88 8.38 7.17 -7.02
CA TYR A 88 7.03 7.42 -7.53
C TYR A 88 6.45 6.13 -8.15
N LEU A 89 5.24 5.73 -7.75
CA LEU A 89 4.69 4.43 -8.12
C LEU A 89 3.75 4.51 -9.33
N GLY A 90 3.15 5.67 -9.60
CA GLY A 90 2.06 5.79 -10.56
C GLY A 90 0.75 5.14 -10.06
N VAL A 91 0.64 4.88 -8.76
CA VAL A 91 -0.49 4.17 -8.14
C VAL A 91 -1.33 5.20 -7.40
N LYS A 92 -2.47 5.58 -7.99
CA LYS A 92 -3.36 6.58 -7.38
C LYS A 92 -4.11 6.00 -6.19
N VAL A 93 -4.17 6.76 -5.09
CA VAL A 93 -5.08 6.49 -3.97
C VAL A 93 -6.47 7.01 -4.31
N LEU A 94 -7.43 6.11 -4.46
CA LEU A 94 -8.83 6.41 -4.76
C LEU A 94 -9.65 6.58 -3.47
N MET A 95 -10.72 7.36 -3.55
CA MET A 95 -11.67 7.50 -2.44
C MET A 95 -12.46 6.20 -2.29
N GLY A 96 -12.26 5.48 -1.19
CA GLY A 96 -13.07 4.30 -0.86
C GLY A 96 -14.41 4.66 -0.22
N PRO A 97 -15.38 3.74 -0.18
CA PRO A 97 -16.62 3.94 0.57
C PRO A 97 -16.34 4.05 2.07
N VAL A 98 -16.86 5.10 2.73
CA VAL A 98 -16.54 5.39 4.15
C VAL A 98 -17.09 4.33 5.10
N LEU A 99 -18.36 3.94 4.92
CA LEU A 99 -19.09 2.97 5.74
C LEU A 99 -18.87 3.18 7.25
N ASP A 100 -18.41 2.17 7.96
CA ASP A 100 -18.08 2.18 9.39
C ASP A 100 -16.56 2.37 9.66
N GLY A 101 -15.78 2.75 8.64
CA GLY A 101 -14.33 2.89 8.71
C GLY A 101 -13.83 4.06 9.58
N VAL A 102 -14.70 5.03 9.92
CA VAL A 102 -14.36 6.15 10.82
C VAL A 102 -15.13 6.04 12.12
N THR A 103 -14.50 5.42 13.10
CA THR A 103 -14.98 5.39 14.48
C THR A 103 -14.86 6.77 15.14
N GLU A 104 -15.62 6.99 16.22
CA GLU A 104 -15.64 8.28 16.94
C GLU A 104 -14.26 8.76 17.40
N HIS A 105 -13.38 7.85 17.79
CA HIS A 105 -12.02 8.21 18.20
C HIS A 105 -11.10 8.57 17.02
N LEU A 106 -11.35 8.03 15.82
CA LEU A 106 -10.58 8.33 14.62
C LEU A 106 -10.95 9.69 14.00
N LYS A 107 -12.16 10.20 14.22
CA LYS A 107 -12.63 11.51 13.69
C LYS A 107 -11.71 12.69 14.06
N ARG A 108 -10.94 12.57 15.14
CA ARG A 108 -9.98 13.59 15.60
C ARG A 108 -8.71 13.63 14.76
N TYR A 109 -8.40 12.51 14.09
CA TYR A 109 -7.16 12.30 13.37
C TYR A 109 -7.38 12.24 11.86
N VAL A 110 -8.52 11.73 11.40
CA VAL A 110 -8.85 11.52 9.99
C VAL A 110 -9.93 12.51 9.58
N LYS A 111 -9.64 13.32 8.56
CA LYS A 111 -10.64 14.14 7.90
C LYS A 111 -11.02 13.47 6.59
N VAL A 112 -12.29 13.10 6.47
CA VAL A 112 -12.84 12.43 5.30
C VAL A 112 -12.75 13.36 4.10
N SER A 113 -12.25 12.84 2.97
CA SER A 113 -12.17 13.55 1.71
C SER A 113 -13.56 13.87 1.15
N SER A 114 -13.64 14.96 0.39
CA SER A 114 -14.86 15.35 -0.34
C SER A 114 -14.92 14.78 -1.77
N GLU A 115 -13.88 14.04 -2.17
CA GLU A 115 -13.83 13.35 -3.46
C GLU A 115 -14.95 12.30 -3.59
N LYS A 116 -15.35 12.01 -4.83
CA LYS A 116 -16.39 11.00 -5.08
C LYS A 116 -15.87 9.60 -4.73
N GLU A 117 -16.58 8.89 -3.86
CA GLU A 117 -16.33 7.48 -3.56
C GLU A 117 -16.39 6.62 -4.83
N ILE A 118 -15.48 5.66 -4.94
CA ILE A 118 -15.56 4.64 -5.98
C ILE A 118 -16.63 3.61 -5.60
N ASP A 119 -17.72 3.62 -6.35
CA ASP A 119 -18.89 2.74 -6.21
C ASP A 119 -19.04 1.75 -7.37
N ASP A 120 -18.16 1.84 -8.37
CA ASP A 120 -18.16 1.02 -9.57
C ASP A 120 -17.20 -0.18 -9.42
N VAL A 121 -17.79 -1.35 -9.17
CA VAL A 121 -17.06 -2.62 -8.97
C VAL A 121 -16.37 -3.07 -10.26
N ASP A 122 -17.00 -2.86 -11.42
CA ASP A 122 -16.43 -3.27 -12.71
C ASP A 122 -15.18 -2.46 -13.01
N LYS A 123 -15.23 -1.14 -12.75
CA LYS A 123 -14.07 -0.26 -12.86
C LYS A 123 -12.92 -0.69 -11.92
N VAL A 124 -13.22 -1.07 -10.68
CA VAL A 124 -12.18 -1.59 -9.76
C VAL A 124 -11.58 -2.88 -10.30
N ALA A 125 -12.41 -3.79 -10.83
CA ALA A 125 -11.96 -5.04 -11.41
C ALA A 125 -11.10 -4.84 -12.67
N GLU A 126 -11.38 -3.80 -13.48
CA GLU A 126 -10.56 -3.41 -14.62
C GLU A 126 -9.19 -2.89 -14.17
N ILE A 127 -9.14 -1.98 -13.20
CA ILE A 127 -7.88 -1.46 -12.64
C ILE A 127 -7.00 -2.60 -12.08
N LEU A 128 -7.61 -3.64 -11.51
CA LEU A 128 -6.89 -4.79 -10.97
C LEU A 128 -6.30 -5.71 -12.04
N LYS A 129 -6.83 -5.67 -13.27
CA LYS A 129 -6.32 -6.46 -14.40
C LYS A 129 -5.18 -5.76 -15.12
N GLU A 130 -5.21 -4.43 -15.17
CA GLU A 130 -4.20 -3.57 -15.82
C GLU A 130 -2.89 -3.49 -15.06
#